data_AF-A0A3B3SQ82-F1
#
_entry.id   AF-A0A3B3SQ82-F1
#
_cell.length_a   1.000
_cell.length_b   1.000
_cell.length_c   1.000
_cell.angle_alpha   90.00
_cell.angle_beta   90.00
_cell.angle_gamma   90.00
#
_symmetry.space_group_name_H-M   'P 1'
#
loop_
_entity.id
_entity.type
_entity.pdbx_description
1 polymer ?
#
loop_
_entity_poly.entity_id
_entity_poly.type
_entity_poly.pdbx_seq_one_letter_code
_entity_poly.pdbx_strand_id
1 'polypeptide(L)'
;MTSAIPRRTSTPLLAVPSRAEPCRAVQCNLRYHRACIAATRFKQPLEVMASQSMDIVAKVLEQQVLQSARLVEEQLDAELEKLDRLDEDELEKLKERRLEALKKAQKQKQEWLSKGHGEYREIPSEKDFFAEVKESKNVVCHFYRDSTFRCKILDKHLAILAKKHLETKFIKLNVEKAPFLTERLRIKIIPTMALVKDGKTKDYVVGFTDLGNTDEFSTEMLEWRLGCSDIINYSGNLLEPPTAAQKSSSKFTKVDKKTIRGKGYDSDSESDDD
;
A
#
# COMPACT_ATOMS: atom_id res chain seq x y z
N MET A 1 -52.90 -8.53 -25.71
CA MET A 1 -52.32 -8.95 -27.00
C MET A 1 -50.82 -8.97 -26.85
N THR A 2 -50.27 -10.14 -27.07
CA THR A 2 -48.89 -10.60 -26.87
C THR A 2 -47.88 -9.94 -27.80
N SER A 3 -46.73 -9.50 -27.29
CA SER A 3 -45.52 -9.25 -28.10
C SER A 3 -44.36 -10.10 -27.59
N ALA A 4 -43.72 -10.77 -28.54
CA ALA A 4 -42.85 -11.92 -28.36
C ALA A 4 -41.40 -11.59 -27.96
N ILE A 5 -40.81 -12.55 -27.25
CA ILE A 5 -39.41 -12.73 -26.87
C ILE A 5 -38.63 -13.38 -28.04
N PRO A 6 -37.35 -13.05 -28.29
CA PRO A 6 -36.41 -13.98 -28.89
C PRO A 6 -35.41 -14.55 -27.87
N ARG A 7 -35.23 -15.88 -27.98
CA ARG A 7 -34.53 -16.79 -27.07
C ARG A 7 -33.01 -16.68 -27.23
N ARG A 8 -32.28 -16.57 -26.13
CA ARG A 8 -30.84 -16.89 -26.05
C ARG A 8 -30.67 -18.36 -25.65
N THR A 9 -29.86 -19.07 -26.40
CA THR A 9 -29.49 -20.47 -26.23
C THR A 9 -28.55 -20.64 -25.04
N SER A 10 -28.95 -21.45 -24.07
CA SER A 10 -28.17 -21.93 -22.93
C SER A 10 -27.49 -23.26 -23.28
N THR A 11 -26.16 -23.30 -23.24
CA THR A 11 -25.38 -24.55 -23.18
C THR A 11 -25.11 -24.94 -21.72
N PRO A 12 -25.14 -26.24 -21.37
CA PRO A 12 -25.11 -26.69 -19.98
C PRO A 12 -23.70 -26.85 -19.40
N LEU A 13 -23.62 -26.62 -18.09
CA LEU A 13 -22.55 -27.01 -17.17
C LEU A 13 -22.37 -28.54 -17.10
N LEU A 14 -21.11 -29.00 -17.02
CA LEU A 14 -20.67 -30.26 -16.39
C LEU A 14 -19.24 -30.00 -15.86
N ALA A 15 -19.05 -29.78 -14.55
CA ALA A 15 -18.75 -30.79 -13.52
C ALA A 15 -17.24 -31.12 -13.37
N VAL A 16 -16.63 -30.55 -12.33
CA VAL A 16 -15.42 -30.95 -11.57
C VAL A 16 -15.80 -32.22 -10.75
N PRO A 17 -14.97 -33.20 -10.30
CA PRO A 17 -13.59 -33.14 -9.72
C PRO A 17 -12.68 -34.31 -10.22
N SER A 18 -11.49 -34.68 -9.74
CA SER A 18 -10.91 -34.81 -8.40
C SER A 18 -9.43 -35.22 -8.51
N ARG A 19 -8.65 -34.84 -7.50
CA ARG A 19 -7.31 -35.33 -7.13
C ARG A 19 -7.15 -36.86 -7.18
N ALA A 20 -5.94 -37.32 -7.51
CA ALA A 20 -5.31 -38.47 -6.85
C ALA A 20 -3.78 -38.36 -6.93
N GLU A 21 -3.16 -38.40 -5.77
CA GLU A 21 -1.71 -38.45 -5.52
C GLU A 21 -1.32 -39.92 -5.16
N PRO A 22 -0.08 -40.23 -4.77
CA PRO A 22 0.77 -41.24 -5.40
C PRO A 22 0.77 -42.62 -4.70
N CYS A 23 1.24 -43.67 -5.39
CA CYS A 23 1.57 -44.95 -4.77
C CYS A 23 3.03 -45.35 -5.00
N ARG A 24 3.70 -45.59 -3.86
CA ARG A 24 5.09 -46.01 -3.72
C ARG A 24 5.31 -47.47 -4.12
N ALA A 25 6.47 -47.68 -4.75
CA ALA A 25 7.50 -48.68 -4.46
C ALA A 25 7.17 -50.19 -4.50
N VAL A 26 8.16 -50.95 -5.00
CA VAL A 26 8.86 -52.05 -4.29
C VAL A 26 9.15 -53.26 -5.22
N GLN A 27 10.47 -53.52 -5.33
CA GLN A 27 11.18 -54.81 -5.44
C GLN A 27 11.43 -55.57 -6.76
N CYS A 28 12.69 -56.03 -6.76
CA CYS A 28 13.20 -57.36 -7.14
C CYS A 28 13.70 -57.61 -8.57
N ASN A 29 14.98 -57.26 -8.74
CA ASN A 29 16.10 -58.15 -9.13
C ASN A 29 15.85 -59.54 -9.74
N LEU A 30 16.69 -59.78 -10.76
CA LEU A 30 17.47 -60.98 -11.10
C LEU A 30 16.90 -62.06 -12.05
N ARG A 31 17.68 -62.22 -13.14
CA ARG A 31 17.99 -63.45 -13.92
C ARG A 31 16.87 -64.05 -14.77
N TYR A 32 17.06 -64.10 -16.09
CA TYR A 32 17.66 -65.25 -16.79
C TYR A 32 17.68 -65.03 -18.32
N HIS A 33 18.86 -65.24 -18.91
CA HIS A 33 19.15 -65.90 -20.20
C HIS A 33 18.55 -65.45 -21.55
N ARG A 34 19.50 -64.99 -22.41
CA ARG A 34 19.84 -65.48 -23.76
C ARG A 34 18.71 -65.84 -24.75
N ALA A 35 18.62 -65.05 -25.82
CA ALA A 35 18.70 -65.42 -27.26
C ALA A 35 18.06 -64.26 -28.06
N CYS A 36 18.80 -63.54 -28.90
CA CYS A 36 19.02 -63.82 -30.33
C CYS A 36 17.74 -64.20 -31.09
N ILE A 37 17.39 -63.70 -32.26
CA ILE A 37 17.92 -62.77 -33.26
C ILE A 37 16.82 -62.77 -34.36
N ALA A 38 16.84 -61.77 -35.25
CA ALA A 38 16.19 -61.73 -36.57
C ALA A 38 14.66 -61.48 -36.57
N ALA A 39 14.09 -60.67 -37.45
CA ALA A 39 14.58 -59.90 -38.59
C ALA A 39 13.44 -58.94 -38.99
N THR A 40 13.78 -57.66 -39.17
CA THR A 40 13.49 -56.82 -40.36
C THR A 40 12.26 -57.19 -41.21
N ARG A 41 11.38 -56.27 -41.67
CA ARG A 41 11.67 -55.00 -42.35
C ARG A 41 10.35 -54.32 -42.80
N PHE A 42 10.43 -53.01 -43.03
CA PHE A 42 9.66 -52.19 -44.02
C PHE A 42 8.26 -51.61 -43.69
N LYS A 43 8.24 -50.33 -43.30
CA LYS A 43 7.34 -49.27 -43.83
C LYS A 43 7.97 -47.90 -43.49
N GLN A 44 8.76 -47.33 -44.40
CA GLN A 44 8.45 -46.23 -45.35
C GLN A 44 8.89 -44.83 -44.85
N PRO A 45 9.31 -43.93 -45.78
CA PRO A 45 10.22 -42.82 -45.51
C PRO A 45 9.52 -41.47 -45.62
N LEU A 46 9.05 -40.91 -44.49
CA LEU A 46 8.45 -39.56 -44.45
C LEU A 46 8.93 -38.69 -43.26
N GLU A 47 9.80 -39.18 -42.38
CA GLU A 47 10.27 -38.42 -41.20
C GLU A 47 11.52 -37.55 -41.44
N VAL A 48 12.25 -37.77 -42.54
CA VAL A 48 13.63 -37.25 -42.67
C VAL A 48 13.71 -35.78 -43.14
N MET A 49 12.63 -35.22 -43.70
CA MET A 49 12.61 -33.81 -44.16
C MET A 49 12.11 -32.83 -43.10
N ALA A 50 11.36 -33.29 -42.10
CA ALA A 50 10.83 -32.44 -41.01
C ALA A 50 11.81 -32.29 -39.84
N SER A 51 12.73 -33.24 -39.64
CA SER A 51 13.75 -33.19 -38.58
C SER A 51 14.79 -32.09 -38.82
N GLN A 52 15.26 -31.93 -40.06
CA GLN A 52 16.25 -30.90 -40.41
C GLN A 52 15.72 -29.48 -40.19
N SER A 53 14.42 -29.24 -40.44
CA SER A 53 13.79 -27.94 -40.21
C SER A 53 13.66 -27.60 -38.73
N MET A 54 13.34 -28.59 -37.88
CA MET A 54 13.25 -28.40 -36.43
C MET A 54 14.63 -28.18 -35.79
N ASP A 55 15.68 -28.85 -36.28
CA ASP A 55 17.07 -28.66 -35.82
C ASP A 55 17.62 -27.27 -36.19
N ILE A 56 17.26 -26.74 -37.35
CA ILE A 56 17.65 -25.38 -37.77
C ILE A 56 16.92 -24.34 -36.91
N VAL A 57 15.62 -24.52 -36.66
CA VAL A 57 14.83 -23.62 -35.81
C VAL A 57 15.33 -23.65 -34.36
N ALA A 58 15.69 -24.83 -33.83
CA ALA A 58 16.27 -24.96 -32.50
C ALA A 58 17.61 -24.22 -32.39
N LYS A 59 18.51 -24.36 -33.39
CA LYS A 59 19.80 -23.64 -33.43
C LYS A 59 19.65 -22.12 -33.57
N VAL A 60 18.67 -21.66 -34.36
CA VAL A 60 18.38 -20.22 -34.51
C VAL A 60 17.84 -19.64 -33.21
N LEU A 61 16.95 -20.37 -32.51
CA LEU A 61 16.43 -19.94 -31.21
C LEU A 61 17.54 -19.93 -30.14
N GLU A 62 18.42 -20.92 -30.14
CA GLU A 62 19.59 -20.97 -29.24
C GLU A 62 20.53 -19.79 -29.48
N GLN A 63 20.81 -19.45 -30.74
CA GLN A 63 21.60 -18.27 -31.09
C GLN A 63 20.91 -16.96 -30.68
N GLN A 64 19.60 -16.87 -30.84
CA GLN A 64 18.84 -15.68 -30.44
C GLN A 64 18.82 -15.51 -28.91
N VAL A 65 18.67 -16.59 -28.15
CA VAL A 65 18.77 -16.57 -26.69
C VAL A 65 20.17 -16.17 -26.25
N LEU A 66 21.22 -16.71 -26.87
CA LEU A 66 22.61 -16.32 -26.62
C LEU A 66 22.88 -14.83 -26.92
N GLN A 67 22.34 -14.30 -28.02
CA GLN A 67 22.46 -12.88 -28.35
C GLN A 67 21.72 -11.99 -27.35
N SER A 68 20.54 -12.42 -26.89
CA SER A 68 19.80 -11.69 -25.86
C SER A 68 20.51 -11.70 -24.51
N ALA A 69 21.12 -12.83 -24.14
CA ALA A 69 21.90 -12.94 -22.90
C ALA A 69 23.13 -12.03 -22.94
N ARG A 70 23.87 -11.99 -24.06
CA ARG A 70 25.02 -11.09 -24.23
C ARG A 70 24.66 -9.61 -24.16
N LEU A 71 23.55 -9.21 -24.78
CA LEU A 71 23.06 -7.83 -24.70
C LEU A 71 22.67 -7.46 -23.27
N VAL A 72 22.08 -8.39 -22.52
CA VAL A 72 21.75 -8.18 -21.11
C VAL A 72 23.01 -8.12 -20.24
N GLU A 73 24.00 -8.98 -20.49
CA GLU A 73 25.31 -8.96 -19.82
C GLU A 73 26.04 -7.63 -20.08
N GLU A 74 26.14 -7.18 -21.33
CA GLU A 74 26.77 -5.90 -21.68
C GLU A 74 26.04 -4.71 -21.06
N GLN A 75 24.70 -4.75 -20.98
CA GLN A 75 23.92 -3.73 -20.26
C GLN A 75 24.19 -3.76 -18.75
N LEU A 76 24.31 -4.96 -18.16
CA LEU A 76 24.63 -5.12 -16.74
C LEU A 76 26.04 -4.62 -16.44
N ASP A 77 27.02 -4.99 -17.27
CA ASP A 77 28.42 -4.62 -17.13
C ASP A 77 28.62 -3.10 -17.28
N ALA A 78 27.92 -2.47 -18.22
CA ALA A 78 27.96 -1.01 -18.39
C ALA A 78 27.32 -0.25 -17.21
N GLU A 79 26.23 -0.79 -16.64
CA GLU A 79 25.62 -0.21 -15.43
C GLU A 79 26.52 -0.44 -14.20
N LEU A 80 27.19 -1.60 -14.11
CA LEU A 80 28.16 -1.90 -13.04
C LEU A 80 29.37 -0.96 -13.10
N GLU A 81 29.95 -0.77 -14.29
CA GLU A 81 31.09 0.14 -14.49
C GLU A 81 30.69 1.59 -14.17
N LYS A 82 29.47 1.99 -14.50
CA LYS A 82 28.93 3.29 -14.13
C LYS A 82 28.73 3.46 -12.63
N LEU A 83 28.35 2.40 -11.91
CA LEU A 83 28.23 2.39 -10.45
C LEU A 83 29.60 2.43 -9.76
N ASP A 84 30.61 1.73 -10.29
CA ASP A 84 31.99 1.76 -9.78
C ASP A 84 32.69 3.09 -10.08
N ARG A 85 32.24 3.82 -11.11
CA ARG A 85 32.65 5.19 -11.43
C ARG A 85 31.81 6.28 -10.74
N LEU A 86 30.79 5.93 -9.93
CA LEU A 86 30.16 6.94 -9.07
C LEU A 86 31.22 7.42 -8.07
N ASP A 87 31.68 8.65 -8.26
CA ASP A 87 32.73 9.24 -7.44
C ASP A 87 32.31 9.25 -5.95
N GLU A 88 33.27 9.12 -5.04
CA GLU A 88 33.07 9.24 -3.59
C GLU A 88 32.30 10.54 -3.24
N ASP A 89 32.55 11.60 -4.03
CA ASP A 89 31.87 12.89 -4.01
C ASP A 89 30.37 12.82 -4.36
N GLU A 90 29.94 11.95 -5.29
CA GLU A 90 28.51 11.79 -5.62
C GLU A 90 27.77 11.04 -4.52
N LEU A 91 28.42 10.03 -3.93
CA LEU A 91 27.89 9.32 -2.78
C LEU A 91 27.76 10.26 -1.56
N GLU A 92 28.72 11.16 -1.36
CA GLU A 92 28.69 12.19 -0.32
C GLU A 92 27.53 13.17 -0.54
N LYS A 93 27.35 13.71 -1.76
CA LYS A 93 26.21 14.57 -2.11
C LYS A 93 24.85 13.88 -1.88
N LEU A 94 24.76 12.58 -2.14
CA LEU A 94 23.54 11.81 -1.88
C LEU A 94 23.25 11.67 -0.38
N LYS A 95 24.28 11.44 0.44
CA LYS A 95 24.17 11.41 1.91
C LYS A 95 23.72 12.77 2.44
N GLU A 96 24.34 13.85 1.97
CA GLU A 96 23.97 15.22 2.35
C GLU A 96 22.51 15.52 2.02
N ARG A 97 22.05 15.19 0.81
CA ARG A 97 20.65 15.40 0.40
C ARG A 97 19.67 14.65 1.30
N ARG A 98 19.97 13.39 1.65
CA ARG A 98 19.15 12.60 2.57
C ARG A 98 19.15 13.18 3.97
N LEU A 99 20.31 13.58 4.48
CA LEU A 99 20.45 14.20 5.79
C LEU A 99 19.67 15.52 5.86
N GLU A 100 19.75 16.35 4.81
CA GLU A 100 19.00 17.60 4.73
C GLU A 100 17.49 17.36 4.67
N ALA A 101 17.04 16.37 3.89
CA ALA A 101 15.62 15.99 3.84
C ALA A 101 15.10 15.52 5.21
N LEU A 102 15.88 14.69 5.93
CA LEU A 102 15.57 14.25 7.29
C LEU A 102 15.51 15.43 8.27
N LYS A 103 16.49 16.33 8.23
CA LYS A 103 16.53 17.54 9.05
C LYS A 103 15.32 18.45 8.79
N LYS A 104 14.96 18.65 7.50
CA LYS A 104 13.79 19.44 7.10
C LYS A 104 12.48 18.82 7.61
N ALA A 105 12.30 17.52 7.43
CA ALA A 105 11.11 16.80 7.91
C ALA A 105 10.99 16.85 9.45
N GLN A 106 12.11 16.70 10.17
CA GLN A 106 12.13 16.81 11.63
C GLN A 106 11.76 18.21 12.10
N LYS A 107 12.35 19.25 11.47
CA LYS A 107 12.03 20.65 11.78
C LYS A 107 10.55 20.96 11.52
N GLN A 108 10.01 20.50 10.39
CA GLN A 108 8.60 20.68 10.05
C GLN A 108 7.68 19.99 11.07
N LYS A 109 8.01 18.77 11.49
CA LYS A 109 7.26 18.06 12.53
C LYS A 109 7.31 18.80 13.87
N GLN A 110 8.47 19.35 14.24
CA GLN A 110 8.60 20.16 15.45
C GLN A 110 7.77 21.45 15.37
N GLU A 111 7.74 22.11 14.21
CA GLU A 111 6.90 23.28 13.97
C GLU A 111 5.40 22.93 14.13
N TRP A 112 4.94 21.83 13.52
CA TRP A 112 3.56 21.37 13.68
C TRP A 112 3.20 21.11 15.14
N LEU A 113 4.08 20.43 15.89
CA LEU A 113 3.89 20.20 17.32
C LEU A 113 3.83 21.52 18.12
N SER A 114 4.69 22.50 17.79
CA SER A 114 4.67 23.82 18.45
C SER A 114 3.37 24.59 18.19
N LYS A 115 2.76 24.38 17.02
CA LYS A 115 1.46 24.92 16.62
C LYS A 115 0.28 24.12 17.19
N GLY A 116 0.51 23.09 18.00
CA GLY A 116 -0.54 22.27 18.60
C GLY A 116 -1.20 21.28 17.63
N HIS A 117 -0.51 20.87 16.57
CA HIS A 117 -0.91 19.70 15.77
C HIS A 117 -0.66 18.42 16.57
N GLY A 118 -1.37 17.34 16.27
CA GLY A 118 -1.27 16.08 17.03
C GLY A 118 -2.32 15.90 18.11
N GLU A 119 -3.05 16.96 18.45
CA GLU A 119 -4.12 16.95 19.43
C GLU A 119 -5.46 17.32 18.79
N TYR A 120 -6.53 16.79 19.36
CA TYR A 120 -7.89 17.20 19.02
C TYR A 120 -8.41 18.16 20.07
N ARG A 121 -8.55 19.44 19.70
CA ARG A 121 -8.84 20.54 20.63
C ARG A 121 -10.16 21.25 20.28
N GLU A 122 -10.88 21.68 21.31
CA GLU A 122 -12.03 22.57 21.15
C GLU A 122 -11.58 24.03 21.05
N ILE A 123 -12.14 24.74 20.07
CA ILE A 123 -11.97 26.16 19.89
C ILE A 123 -13.19 26.89 20.49
N PRO A 124 -13.00 27.88 21.38
CA PRO A 124 -14.11 28.52 22.08
C PRO A 124 -14.85 29.57 21.24
N SER A 125 -14.19 30.16 20.24
CA SER A 125 -14.68 31.30 19.48
C SER A 125 -14.45 31.16 17.97
N GLU A 126 -15.32 31.75 17.16
CA GLU A 126 -15.16 31.82 15.70
C GLU A 126 -13.91 32.59 15.28
N LYS A 127 -13.49 33.59 16.06
CA LYS A 127 -12.30 34.38 15.75
C LYS A 127 -11.05 33.51 15.78
N ASP A 128 -10.99 32.61 16.76
CA ASP A 128 -9.87 31.69 16.94
C ASP A 128 -9.83 30.67 15.79
N PHE A 129 -10.98 30.25 15.26
CA PHE A 129 -11.02 29.41 14.06
C PHE A 129 -10.27 30.05 12.88
N PHE A 130 -10.45 31.34 12.63
CA PHE A 130 -9.75 32.03 11.54
C PHE A 130 -8.24 32.16 11.81
N ALA A 131 -7.83 32.33 13.07
CA ALA A 131 -6.43 32.32 13.46
C ALA A 131 -5.80 30.95 13.16
N GLU A 132 -6.50 29.88 13.51
CA GLU A 132 -6.03 28.51 13.32
C GLU A 132 -5.89 28.12 11.85
N VAL A 133 -6.87 28.50 11.03
CA VAL A 133 -6.85 28.30 9.58
C VAL A 133 -5.74 29.11 8.90
N LYS A 134 -5.35 30.26 9.46
CA LYS A 134 -4.27 31.09 8.92
C LYS A 134 -2.89 30.54 9.29
N GLU A 135 -2.74 29.95 10.47
CA GLU A 135 -1.47 29.43 10.97
C GLU A 135 -1.07 28.08 10.35
N SER A 136 -2.07 27.27 9.99
CA SER A 136 -1.91 25.89 9.53
C SER A 136 -2.42 25.70 8.11
N LYS A 137 -1.70 24.93 7.29
CA LYS A 137 -2.09 24.69 5.89
C LYS A 137 -3.34 23.80 5.77
N ASN A 138 -3.36 22.70 6.51
CA ASN A 138 -4.45 21.73 6.48
C ASN A 138 -5.16 21.77 7.83
N VAL A 139 -6.45 22.05 7.81
CA VAL A 139 -7.30 22.10 9.01
C VAL A 139 -8.58 21.33 8.77
N VAL A 140 -8.92 20.45 9.71
CA VAL A 140 -10.20 19.75 9.77
C VAL A 140 -10.97 20.29 10.96
N CYS A 141 -12.12 20.89 10.69
CA CYS A 141 -12.98 21.45 11.72
C CYS A 141 -14.28 20.67 11.85
N HIS A 142 -14.47 20.02 13.00
CA HIS A 142 -15.74 19.39 13.37
C HIS A 142 -16.68 20.43 13.98
N PHE A 143 -17.78 20.70 13.30
CA PHE A 143 -18.92 21.45 13.84
C PHE A 143 -19.82 20.50 14.60
N TYR A 144 -19.94 20.71 15.91
CA TYR A 144 -20.65 19.80 16.81
C TYR A 144 -21.69 20.52 17.66
N ARG A 145 -22.58 19.72 18.25
CA ARG A 145 -23.54 20.14 19.28
C ARG A 145 -23.64 19.06 20.35
N ASP A 146 -23.59 19.46 21.63
CA ASP A 146 -23.55 18.52 22.77
C ASP A 146 -24.77 17.60 22.86
N SER A 147 -25.93 18.04 22.35
CA SER A 147 -27.17 17.26 22.34
C SER A 147 -27.17 16.07 21.36
N THR A 148 -26.20 16.00 20.43
CA THR A 148 -26.19 15.01 19.35
C THR A 148 -25.19 13.91 19.61
N PHE A 149 -25.66 12.68 19.86
CA PHE A 149 -24.81 11.52 20.14
C PHE A 149 -23.81 11.21 19.02
N ARG A 150 -24.20 11.38 17.75
CA ARG A 150 -23.35 11.14 16.58
C ARG A 150 -22.06 11.98 16.58
N CYS A 151 -22.05 13.17 17.19
CA CYS A 151 -20.83 13.96 17.36
C CYS A 151 -19.79 13.23 18.24
N LYS A 152 -20.24 12.54 19.29
CA LYS A 152 -19.36 11.80 20.21
C LYS A 152 -18.66 10.63 19.52
N ILE A 153 -19.29 10.04 18.51
CA ILE A 153 -18.69 8.98 17.70
C ILE A 153 -17.53 9.57 16.90
N LEU A 154 -17.79 10.68 16.20
CA LEU A 154 -16.80 11.36 15.38
C LEU A 154 -15.62 11.89 16.20
N ASP A 155 -15.88 12.44 17.40
CA ASP A 155 -14.85 12.88 18.35
C ASP A 155 -13.82 11.78 18.65
N LYS A 156 -14.27 10.52 18.82
CA LYS A 156 -13.37 9.38 19.08
C LYS A 156 -12.44 9.11 17.90
N HIS A 157 -12.98 9.08 16.68
CA HIS A 157 -12.18 8.82 15.48
C HIS A 157 -11.21 9.97 15.19
N LEU A 158 -11.66 11.23 15.31
CA LEU A 158 -10.80 12.40 15.11
C LEU A 158 -9.68 12.50 16.14
N ALA A 159 -9.93 12.13 17.40
CA ALA A 159 -8.88 12.07 18.43
C ALA A 159 -7.78 11.04 18.12
N ILE A 160 -8.13 9.93 17.46
CA ILE A 160 -7.16 8.92 17.01
C ILE A 160 -6.38 9.46 15.80
N LEU A 161 -7.09 10.03 14.82
CA LEU A 161 -6.49 10.55 13.58
C LEU A 161 -5.58 11.75 13.84
N ALA A 162 -5.92 12.62 14.79
CA ALA A 162 -5.09 13.77 15.15
C ALA A 162 -3.68 13.34 15.54
N LYS A 163 -3.53 12.25 16.29
CA LYS A 163 -2.22 11.73 16.71
C LYS A 163 -1.44 11.10 15.56
N LYS A 164 -2.14 10.56 14.55
CA LYS A 164 -1.55 9.89 13.39
C LYS A 164 -1.08 10.89 12.34
N HIS A 165 -1.84 11.95 12.12
CA HIS A 165 -1.64 12.94 11.05
C HIS A 165 -1.22 14.29 11.63
N LEU A 166 0.08 14.45 11.88
CA LEU A 166 0.66 15.70 12.38
C LEU A 166 0.71 16.82 11.35
N GLU A 167 0.55 16.48 10.07
CA GLU A 167 0.49 17.45 8.98
C GLU A 167 -0.82 18.25 8.96
N THR A 168 -1.86 17.76 9.64
CA THR A 168 -3.20 18.33 9.65
C THR A 168 -3.64 18.68 11.05
N LYS A 169 -4.16 19.90 11.22
CA LYS A 169 -4.70 20.34 12.50
C LYS A 169 -6.16 19.91 12.64
N PHE A 170 -6.48 19.20 13.72
CA PHE A 170 -7.84 18.76 14.01
C PHE A 170 -8.43 19.60 15.14
N ILE A 171 -9.53 20.28 14.86
CA ILE A 171 -10.22 21.15 15.80
C ILE A 171 -11.72 20.84 15.82
N LYS A 172 -12.38 21.18 16.93
CA LYS A 172 -13.83 21.17 17.03
C LYS A 172 -14.38 22.50 17.47
N LEU A 173 -15.56 22.83 16.98
CA LEU A 173 -16.23 24.10 17.25
C LEU A 173 -17.72 23.84 17.53
N ASN A 174 -18.20 24.37 18.66
CA ASN A 174 -19.61 24.29 19.00
C ASN A 174 -20.40 25.26 18.11
N VAL A 175 -21.40 24.74 17.41
CA VAL A 175 -22.25 25.56 16.51
C VAL A 175 -22.98 26.69 17.22
N GLU A 176 -23.27 26.56 18.51
CA GLU A 176 -23.96 27.59 19.30
C GLU A 176 -23.04 28.77 19.64
N LYS A 177 -21.74 28.50 19.78
CA LYS A 177 -20.71 29.54 19.97
C LYS A 177 -20.31 30.19 18.64
N ALA A 178 -20.72 29.59 17.52
CA ALA A 178 -20.27 29.94 16.17
C ALA A 178 -21.40 30.10 15.13
N PRO A 179 -22.34 31.04 15.34
CA PRO A 179 -23.46 31.23 14.43
C PRO A 179 -23.06 31.81 13.06
N PHE A 180 -22.09 32.74 13.01
CA PHE A 180 -21.66 33.39 11.76
C PHE A 180 -20.96 32.40 10.82
N LEU A 181 -20.09 31.54 11.35
CA LEU A 181 -19.44 30.48 10.58
C LEU A 181 -20.46 29.46 10.09
N THR A 182 -21.40 29.06 10.95
CA THR A 182 -22.46 28.12 10.61
C THR A 182 -23.33 28.64 9.48
N GLU A 183 -23.71 29.93 9.50
CA GLU A 183 -24.48 30.56 8.44
C GLU A 183 -23.67 30.71 7.15
N ARG A 184 -22.43 31.22 7.25
CA ARG A 184 -21.57 31.47 6.09
C ARG A 184 -21.15 30.19 5.35
N LEU A 185 -20.87 29.12 6.10
CA LEU A 185 -20.55 27.79 5.55
C LEU A 185 -21.82 26.96 5.29
N ARG A 186 -23.01 27.51 5.56
CA ARG A 186 -24.33 26.88 5.34
C ARG A 186 -24.47 25.50 5.99
N ILE A 187 -23.99 25.37 7.22
CA ILE A 187 -24.02 24.11 7.97
C ILE A 187 -25.43 23.88 8.51
N LYS A 188 -26.18 23.00 7.85
CA LYS A 188 -27.57 22.66 8.24
C LYS A 188 -27.69 21.35 9.01
N ILE A 189 -26.75 20.42 8.81
CA ILE A 189 -26.77 19.07 9.36
C ILE A 189 -25.57 18.93 10.31
N ILE A 190 -25.76 18.24 11.43
CA ILE A 190 -24.72 18.00 12.44
C ILE A 190 -24.68 16.49 12.72
N PRO A 191 -23.49 15.85 12.82
CA PRO A 191 -22.16 16.44 12.71
C PRO A 191 -21.81 16.85 11.27
N THR A 192 -21.03 17.92 11.10
CA THR A 192 -20.42 18.28 9.81
C THR A 192 -18.94 18.60 10.02
N MET A 193 -18.09 18.11 9.13
CA MET A 193 -16.67 18.46 9.09
C MET A 193 -16.39 19.35 7.88
N ALA A 194 -15.76 20.50 8.12
CA ALA A 194 -15.21 21.31 7.04
C ALA A 194 -13.73 20.98 6.86
N LEU A 195 -13.34 20.67 5.63
CA LEU A 195 -11.96 20.39 5.25
C LEU A 195 -11.38 21.65 4.60
N VAL A 196 -10.40 22.26 5.25
CA VAL A 196 -9.81 23.54 4.83
C VAL A 196 -8.35 23.34 4.48
N LYS A 197 -7.99 23.65 3.24
CA LYS A 197 -6.63 23.55 2.71
C LYS A 197 -6.18 24.92 2.20
N ASP A 198 -5.03 25.38 2.67
CA ASP A 198 -4.42 26.67 2.33
C ASP A 198 -5.41 27.86 2.52
N GLY A 199 -6.16 27.84 3.63
CA GLY A 199 -7.13 28.88 3.96
C GLY A 199 -8.43 28.85 3.14
N LYS A 200 -8.61 27.86 2.26
CA LYS A 200 -9.82 27.68 1.44
C LYS A 200 -10.54 26.39 1.82
N THR A 201 -11.87 26.44 1.88
CA THR A 201 -12.65 25.23 2.10
C THR A 201 -12.63 24.37 0.84
N LYS A 202 -12.09 23.16 0.96
CA LYS A 202 -11.92 22.21 -0.14
C LYS A 202 -13.12 21.30 -0.29
N ASP A 203 -13.61 20.77 0.82
CA ASP A 203 -14.73 19.83 0.84
C ASP A 203 -15.42 19.82 2.22
N TYR A 204 -16.63 19.24 2.28
CA TYR A 204 -17.38 19.02 3.50
C TYR A 204 -17.82 17.57 3.62
N VAL A 205 -17.64 16.99 4.80
CA VAL A 205 -18.24 15.69 5.14
C VAL A 205 -19.45 15.96 6.01
N VAL A 206 -20.64 15.72 5.46
CA VAL A 206 -21.92 16.06 6.08
C VAL A 206 -22.55 14.80 6.67
N GLY A 207 -22.73 14.78 7.99
CA GLY A 207 -23.24 13.62 8.72
C GLY A 207 -22.37 12.39 8.49
N PHE A 208 -23.02 11.24 8.31
CA PHE A 208 -22.36 9.97 8.00
C PHE A 208 -22.69 9.48 6.59
N THR A 209 -23.30 10.31 5.74
CA THR A 209 -23.73 9.90 4.39
C THR A 209 -22.57 9.38 3.56
N ASP A 210 -21.42 10.07 3.63
CA ASP A 210 -20.20 9.68 2.91
C ASP A 210 -19.44 8.51 3.56
N LEU A 211 -19.85 8.11 4.77
CA LEU A 211 -19.19 7.06 5.58
C LEU A 211 -20.01 5.77 5.63
N GLY A 212 -20.99 5.61 4.74
CA GLY A 212 -21.88 4.45 4.67
C GLY A 212 -23.20 4.59 5.43
N ASN A 213 -23.49 5.79 5.95
CA ASN A 213 -24.71 6.13 6.69
C ASN A 213 -24.97 5.21 7.90
N THR A 214 -23.90 4.66 8.48
CA THR A 214 -23.92 3.87 9.72
C THR A 214 -23.28 4.65 10.85
N ASP A 215 -23.75 4.42 12.07
CA ASP A 215 -23.10 4.96 13.27
C ASP A 215 -21.81 4.19 13.63
N GLU A 216 -21.69 2.97 13.11
CA GLU A 216 -20.52 2.11 13.25
C GLU A 216 -19.72 2.14 11.95
N PHE A 217 -18.74 3.04 11.87
CA PHE A 217 -17.74 3.07 10.79
C PHE A 217 -16.32 2.96 11.36
N SER A 218 -15.39 2.41 10.59
CA SER A 218 -14.00 2.28 11.01
C SER A 218 -13.25 3.61 10.93
N THR A 219 -12.25 3.82 11.78
CA THR A 219 -11.35 4.98 11.67
C THR A 219 -10.67 5.04 10.30
N GLU A 220 -10.40 3.88 9.70
CA GLU A 220 -9.82 3.76 8.36
C GLU A 220 -10.73 4.31 7.27
N MET A 221 -12.05 4.14 7.38
CA MET A 221 -13.01 4.72 6.43
C MET A 221 -12.97 6.25 6.47
N LEU A 222 -12.95 6.83 7.67
CA LEU A 222 -12.83 8.27 7.85
C LEU A 222 -11.47 8.78 7.34
N GLU A 223 -10.39 8.07 7.64
CA GLU A 223 -9.05 8.37 7.13
C GLU A 223 -9.04 8.37 5.60
N TRP A 224 -9.58 7.34 4.96
CA TRP A 224 -9.69 7.25 3.51
C TRP A 224 -10.47 8.44 2.93
N ARG A 225 -11.62 8.80 3.51
CA ARG A 225 -12.44 9.93 3.05
C ARG A 225 -11.70 11.28 3.13
N LEU A 226 -10.93 11.48 4.19
CA LEU A 226 -10.03 12.62 4.33
C LEU A 226 -8.90 12.57 3.28
N GLY A 227 -8.34 11.39 3.03
CA GLY A 227 -7.34 11.14 1.99
C GLY A 227 -7.84 11.48 0.58
N CYS A 228 -9.08 11.12 0.24
CA CYS A 228 -9.71 11.50 -1.03
C CYS A 228 -9.79 13.01 -1.23
N SER A 229 -9.91 13.75 -0.13
CA SER A 229 -9.91 15.22 -0.15
C SER A 229 -8.50 15.80 -0.09
N ASP A 230 -7.44 14.99 -0.04
CA ASP A 230 -6.04 15.41 0.03
C ASP A 230 -5.82 16.47 1.11
N ILE A 231 -6.49 16.26 2.26
CA ILE A 231 -6.31 17.05 3.48
C ILE A 231 -5.26 16.40 4.40
N ILE A 232 -5.19 15.07 4.38
CA ILE A 232 -4.18 14.27 5.09
C ILE A 232 -3.26 13.56 4.08
N ASN A 233 -2.06 13.18 4.53
CA ASN A 233 -1.16 12.33 3.77
C ASN A 233 -1.57 10.87 3.93
N TYR A 234 -2.44 10.40 3.03
CA TYR A 234 -2.91 9.01 3.03
C TYR A 234 -1.95 8.11 2.26
N SER A 235 -1.53 7.00 2.88
CA SER A 235 -0.61 6.02 2.29
C SER A 235 -1.29 4.82 1.63
N GLY A 236 -2.63 4.72 1.71
CA GLY A 236 -3.40 3.62 1.14
C GLY A 236 -3.89 3.88 -0.29
N ASN A 237 -4.69 2.96 -0.82
CA ASN A 237 -5.29 3.08 -2.15
C ASN A 237 -6.55 3.98 -2.07
N LEU A 238 -6.54 5.10 -2.81
CA LEU A 238 -7.68 6.04 -2.84
C LEU A 238 -8.85 5.56 -3.72
N LEU A 239 -8.64 4.59 -4.60
CA LEU A 239 -9.66 4.10 -5.54
C LEU A 239 -10.60 3.08 -4.90
N GLU A 240 -10.12 2.34 -3.92
CA GLU A 240 -10.89 1.30 -3.23
C GLU A 240 -11.18 1.76 -1.79
N PRO A 241 -12.43 2.11 -1.45
CA PRO A 241 -12.77 2.42 -0.07
C PRO A 241 -12.51 1.18 0.80
N PRO A 242 -12.02 1.34 2.04
CA PRO A 242 -11.90 0.24 2.99
C PRO A 242 -13.30 -0.32 3.25
N THR A 243 -13.70 -1.35 2.51
CA THR A 243 -15.05 -1.92 2.63
C THR A 243 -15.33 -2.32 4.07
N ALA A 244 -16.49 -1.93 4.60
CA ALA A 244 -16.99 -2.29 5.93
C ALA A 244 -17.28 -3.80 6.12
N ALA A 245 -16.76 -4.68 5.24
CA ALA A 245 -17.00 -6.11 5.25
C ALA A 245 -15.78 -6.89 4.71
N GLN A 246 -14.63 -6.77 5.37
CA GLN A 246 -13.59 -7.80 5.35
C GLN A 246 -13.09 -8.00 6.77
N LYS A 247 -13.48 -9.13 7.39
CA LYS A 247 -12.80 -9.63 8.59
C LYS A 247 -11.31 -9.67 8.28
N SER A 248 -10.51 -9.05 9.12
CA SER A 248 -9.05 -9.05 9.02
C SER A 248 -8.52 -10.48 8.93
N SER A 249 -8.20 -10.95 7.73
CA SER A 249 -7.24 -12.03 7.58
C SER A 249 -5.88 -11.42 7.92
N SER A 250 -5.45 -11.64 9.15
CA SER A 250 -4.12 -11.29 9.64
C SER A 250 -3.05 -11.93 8.75
N LYS A 251 -2.55 -11.20 7.75
CA LYS A 251 -1.22 -11.44 7.18
C LYS A 251 -0.24 -10.58 7.94
N PHE A 252 0.10 -11.03 9.14
CA PHE A 252 1.28 -10.56 9.85
C PHE A 252 2.50 -11.12 9.11
N THR A 253 3.06 -10.36 8.18
CA THR A 253 4.41 -10.62 7.67
C THR A 253 5.36 -10.28 8.81
N LYS A 254 5.65 -11.29 9.64
CA LYS A 254 6.68 -11.26 10.66
C LYS A 254 8.03 -11.06 9.96
N VAL A 255 8.53 -9.83 9.94
CA VAL A 255 9.93 -9.55 9.62
C VAL A 255 10.72 -9.97 10.85
N ASP A 256 11.33 -11.15 10.80
CA ASP A 256 12.27 -11.60 11.82
C ASP A 256 13.48 -10.65 11.84
N LYS A 257 13.53 -9.78 12.84
CA LYS A 257 14.71 -8.97 13.16
C LYS A 257 15.78 -9.90 13.71
N LYS A 258 16.72 -10.34 12.86
CA LYS A 258 17.98 -10.94 13.32
C LYS A 258 18.77 -9.87 14.06
N THR A 259 18.73 -9.92 15.40
CA THR A 259 19.65 -9.20 16.27
C THR A 259 21.04 -9.82 16.11
N ILE A 260 21.95 -9.12 15.41
CA ILE A 260 23.38 -9.42 15.48
C ILE A 260 23.83 -9.00 16.88
N ARG A 261 23.82 -9.97 17.79
CA ARG A 261 24.34 -9.82 19.15
C ARG A 261 25.86 -9.74 19.01
N GLY A 262 26.39 -8.53 19.11
CA GLY A 262 27.82 -8.26 19.23
C GLY A 262 28.39 -9.13 20.35
N LYS A 263 29.41 -9.90 19.96
CA LYS A 263 30.19 -10.77 20.83
C LYS A 263 31.04 -9.87 21.72
N GLY A 264 30.81 -9.94 23.03
CA GLY A 264 31.60 -9.22 24.03
C GLY A 264 33.06 -9.67 23.98
N TYR A 265 33.95 -8.69 23.97
CA TYR A 265 35.35 -8.83 24.32
C TYR A 265 35.56 -7.89 25.52
N ASP A 266 35.49 -8.46 26.72
CA ASP A 266 36.09 -7.86 27.90
C ASP A 266 37.60 -7.83 27.68
N SER A 267 38.19 -6.65 27.80
CA SER A 267 39.63 -6.48 27.89
C SER A 267 39.87 -5.50 29.01
N ASP A 268 39.89 -6.02 30.23
CA ASP A 268 40.39 -5.33 31.42
C ASP A 268 41.89 -5.08 31.23
N SER A 269 42.25 -3.82 30.96
CA SER A 269 43.63 -3.36 31.09
C SER A 269 43.77 -2.69 32.45
N GLU A 270 44.34 -3.44 33.39
CA GLU A 270 44.94 -2.92 34.61
C GLU A 270 46.11 -2.01 34.23
N SER A 271 46.14 -0.80 34.77
CA SER A 271 47.32 0.06 34.75
C SER A 271 47.37 0.78 36.09
N ASP A 272 48.15 0.19 36.99
CA ASP A 272 48.84 0.90 38.06
C ASP A 272 49.71 2.02 37.44
N ASP A 273 49.73 3.20 38.05
CA ASP A 273 50.96 3.98 38.29
C ASP A 273 50.65 5.31 39.02
N ASP A 274 51.35 5.46 40.15
CA ASP A 274 51.71 6.63 41.00
C ASP A 274 50.67 7.70 41.43
#